data_AF-A0A370HVC2-F1
#
_entry.id   AF-A0A370HVC2-F1
#
_cell.length_a   1.000
_cell.length_b   1.000
_cell.length_c   1.000
_cell.angle_alpha   90.00
_cell.angle_beta   90.00
_cell.angle_gamma   90.00
#
_symmetry.space_group_name_H-M   'P 1'
#
loop_
_entity.id
_entity.type
_entity.pdbx_description
1 polymer ?
#
loop_
_entity_poly.entity_id
_entity_poly.type
_entity_poly.pdbx_seq_one_letter_code
_entity_poly.pdbx_strand_id
1 'polypeptide(L)'
;MAQDPEASPLESIVALAHQIADECPACASRASQIIMWASEIRERRPSREELAALVDAVCENDLSEDRRKLLIDGLRALVRFAE
;
A
#
# COMPACT_ATOMS: atom_id res chain seq x y z
N MET A 1 -18.26 -16.50 -0.67
CA MET A 1 -17.38 -16.38 -1.84
C MET A 1 -15.96 -16.56 -1.35
N ALA A 2 -15.22 -17.52 -1.89
CA ALA A 2 -13.85 -17.79 -1.46
C ALA A 2 -12.96 -16.62 -1.87
N GLN A 3 -12.21 -16.05 -0.93
CA GLN A 3 -11.15 -15.10 -1.25
C GLN A 3 -10.10 -15.86 -2.05
N ASP A 4 -9.82 -15.41 -3.28
CA ASP A 4 -8.74 -15.95 -4.10
C ASP A 4 -7.42 -15.84 -3.30
N PRO A 5 -6.74 -16.97 -2.99
CA PRO A 5 -5.51 -16.96 -2.22
C PRO A 5 -4.33 -16.30 -2.98
N GLU A 6 -4.55 -15.86 -4.23
CA GLU A 6 -3.59 -15.15 -5.07
C GLU A 6 -3.86 -13.64 -5.21
N ALA A 7 -4.97 -13.12 -4.67
CA ALA A 7 -5.26 -11.70 -4.74
C ALA A 7 -4.24 -10.92 -3.89
N SER A 8 -3.58 -9.93 -4.49
CA SER A 8 -2.66 -9.07 -3.74
C SER A 8 -3.38 -8.41 -2.56
N PRO A 9 -2.69 -8.09 -1.45
CA PRO A 9 -3.32 -7.44 -0.30
C PRO A 9 -4.14 -6.19 -0.67
N LEU A 10 -3.71 -5.43 -1.68
CA LEU A 10 -4.44 -4.27 -2.21
C LEU A 10 -5.76 -4.68 -2.90
N GLU A 11 -5.79 -5.76 -3.67
CA GLU A 11 -7.03 -6.25 -4.30
C GLU A 11 -8.03 -6.75 -3.25
N SER A 12 -7.53 -7.39 -2.19
CA SER A 12 -8.36 -7.78 -1.05
C SER A 12 -8.98 -6.57 -0.34
N ILE A 13 -8.21 -5.49 -0.16
CA ILE A 13 -8.70 -4.23 0.44
C ILE A 13 -9.79 -3.59 -0.44
N VAL A 14 -9.59 -3.55 -1.76
CA VAL A 14 -10.57 -3.00 -2.71
C VAL A 14 -11.87 -3.81 -2.68
N ALA A 15 -11.77 -5.14 -2.69
CA ALA A 15 -12.94 -6.03 -2.62
C ALA A 15 -13.74 -5.83 -1.32
N LEU A 16 -13.05 -5.74 -0.17
CA LEU A 16 -13.69 -5.48 1.12
C LEU A 16 -14.38 -4.11 1.15
N ALA A 17 -13.75 -3.08 0.59
CA ALA A 17 -14.35 -1.75 0.51
C ALA A 17 -15.64 -1.76 -0.35
N HIS A 18 -15.66 -2.49 -1.46
CA HIS A 18 -16.88 -2.68 -2.24
C HIS A 18 -17.98 -3.39 -1.44
N GLN A 19 -17.65 -4.45 -0.69
CA GLN A 19 -18.60 -5.13 0.19
C GLN A 19 -19.18 -4.18 1.26
N ILE A 20 -18.34 -3.36 1.89
CA ILE A 20 -18.78 -2.36 2.87
C ILE A 20 -19.76 -1.35 2.25
N ALA A 21 -19.53 -0.92 1.02
CA ALA A 21 -20.42 0.02 0.34
C ALA A 21 -21.79 -0.62 0.00
N ASP A 22 -21.80 -1.90 -0.34
CA ASP A 22 -23.01 -2.68 -0.66
C ASP A 22 -23.86 -2.95 0.59
N GLU A 23 -23.22 -3.44 1.67
CA GLU A 23 -23.88 -3.78 2.93
C GLU A 23 -24.28 -2.54 3.75
N CYS A 24 -23.56 -1.43 3.61
CA CYS A 24 -23.79 -0.18 4.32
C CYS A 24 -23.75 1.03 3.36
N PRO A 25 -24.90 1.45 2.79
CA PRO A 25 -24.96 2.62 1.91
C PRO A 25 -24.49 3.92 2.58
N ALA A 26 -24.70 4.06 3.89
CA ALA A 26 -24.20 5.20 4.68
C ALA A 26 -22.66 5.22 4.79
N CYS A 27 -22.00 4.08 4.58
CA CYS A 27 -20.56 3.92 4.61
C CYS A 27 -19.90 4.13 3.23
N ALA A 28 -20.69 4.24 2.15
CA ALA A 28 -20.21 4.28 0.77
C ALA A 28 -19.13 5.35 0.54
N SER A 29 -19.30 6.56 1.09
CA SER A 29 -18.31 7.63 0.98
C SER A 29 -16.95 7.28 1.60
N ARG A 30 -16.92 6.55 2.72
CA ARG A 30 -15.68 6.09 3.36
C ARG A 30 -15.07 4.93 2.59
N ALA A 31 -15.90 3.99 2.13
CA ALA A 31 -15.45 2.90 1.27
C ALA A 31 -14.81 3.41 -0.02
N SER A 32 -15.37 4.43 -0.66
CA SER A 32 -14.77 5.07 -1.84
C SER A 32 -13.41 5.69 -1.55
N GLN A 33 -13.20 6.30 -0.38
CA GLN A 33 -11.88 6.81 0.02
C GLN A 33 -10.86 5.69 0.17
N ILE A 34 -11.25 4.54 0.75
CA ILE A 34 -10.37 3.36 0.86
C ILE A 34 -9.97 2.86 -0.53
N ILE A 35 -10.93 2.76 -1.47
CA ILE A 35 -10.66 2.34 -2.86
C ILE A 35 -9.70 3.33 -3.55
N MET A 36 -9.92 4.63 -3.36
CA MET A 36 -9.05 5.68 -3.91
C MET A 36 -7.62 5.51 -3.38
N TRP A 37 -7.42 5.40 -2.06
CA TRP A 37 -6.09 5.21 -1.48
C TRP A 37 -5.42 3.92 -1.95
N ALA A 38 -6.15 2.81 -2.01
CA ALA A 38 -5.61 1.56 -2.52
C ALA A 38 -5.18 1.68 -4.00
N SER A 39 -5.92 2.44 -4.79
CA SER A 39 -5.58 2.74 -6.18
C SER A 39 -4.36 3.63 -6.28
N GLU A 40 -4.28 4.70 -5.48
CA GLU A 40 -3.11 5.57 -5.41
C GLU A 40 -1.87 4.78 -5.02
N ILE A 41 -1.93 3.92 -4.02
CA ILE A 41 -0.79 3.07 -3.62
C ILE A 41 -0.38 2.12 -4.77
N ARG A 42 -1.37 1.56 -5.49
CA ARG A 42 -1.11 0.69 -6.64
C ARG A 42 -0.47 1.44 -7.81
N GLU A 43 -0.82 2.71 -8.02
CA GLU A 43 -0.34 3.54 -9.12
C GLU A 43 1.00 4.20 -8.81
N ARG A 44 1.20 4.68 -7.58
CA ARG A 44 2.40 5.42 -7.20
C ARG A 44 3.67 4.59 -7.33
N ARG A 45 3.57 3.25 -7.25
CA ARG A 45 4.65 2.24 -7.38
C ARG A 45 6.05 2.85 -7.27
N PRO A 46 6.40 3.41 -6.10
CA PRO A 46 7.55 4.29 -6.00
C PRO A 46 8.80 3.54 -6.44
N SER A 47 9.69 4.20 -7.16
CA SER A 47 10.99 3.60 -7.48
C SER A 47 11.78 3.32 -6.21
N ARG A 48 12.84 2.52 -6.30
CA ARG A 48 13.74 2.29 -5.16
C ARG A 48 14.30 3.60 -4.61
N GLU A 49 14.57 4.56 -5.48
CA GLU A 49 15.17 5.85 -5.13
C GLU A 49 14.15 6.76 -4.44
N GLU A 50 12.91 6.78 -4.94
CA GLU A 50 11.80 7.51 -4.31
C GLU A 50 11.48 6.96 -2.92
N LEU A 51 11.46 5.63 -2.78
CA LEU A 51 11.29 4.99 -1.48
C LEU A 51 12.43 5.33 -0.52
N ALA A 52 13.68 5.28 -1.00
CA ALA A 52 14.84 5.64 -0.21
C ALA A 52 14.77 7.09 0.28
N ALA A 53 14.40 8.02 -0.60
CA ALA A 53 14.21 9.43 -0.25
C ALA A 53 13.08 9.65 0.77
N LEU A 54 11.99 8.88 0.66
CA LEU A 54 10.89 8.90 1.65
C LEU A 54 11.35 8.39 3.02
N VAL A 55 12.10 7.30 3.07
CA VAL A 55 12.66 6.76 4.31
C VAL A 55 13.61 7.77 4.95
N ASP A 56 14.48 8.42 4.16
CA ASP A 56 15.40 9.43 4.67
C ASP A 56 14.68 10.67 5.22
N ALA A 57 13.63 11.12 4.54
CA ALA A 57 12.84 12.26 4.96
C ALA A 57 12.06 11.98 6.26
N VAL A 58 11.52 10.77 6.42
CA VAL A 58 10.72 10.40 7.61
C VAL A 58 11.60 10.04 8.79
N CYS A 59 12.72 9.37 8.55
CA CYS A 59 13.63 8.95 9.61
C CYS A 59 14.74 9.96 9.89
N GLU A 60 14.74 11.13 9.23
CA GLU A 60 15.70 12.22 9.43
C GLU A 60 17.19 11.79 9.39
N ASN A 61 17.51 10.67 8.73
CA ASN A 61 18.80 9.98 8.73
C ASN A 61 19.22 9.34 10.08
N ASP A 62 18.31 9.14 11.03
CA ASP A 62 18.55 8.41 12.29
C ASP A 62 18.77 6.89 12.11
N LEU A 63 18.55 6.37 10.90
CA LEU A 63 18.79 4.97 10.59
C LEU A 63 20.24 4.75 10.17
N SER A 64 20.90 3.76 10.79
CA SER A 64 22.15 3.22 10.25
C SER A 64 21.95 2.66 8.84
N GLU A 65 22.99 2.69 8.00
CA GLU A 65 22.89 2.24 6.60
C GLU A 65 22.33 0.82 6.47
N ASP A 66 22.76 -0.11 7.35
CA ASP A 66 22.25 -1.49 7.35
C ASP A 66 20.75 -1.56 7.66
N ARG A 67 20.28 -0.78 8.63
CA ARG A 67 18.88 -0.79 9.05
C ARG A 67 17.99 -0.09 8.02
N ARG A 68 18.49 0.98 7.42
CA ARG A 68 17.87 1.67 6.28
C ARG A 68 17.70 0.71 5.10
N LYS A 69 18.75 -0.03 4.74
CA LYS A 69 18.70 -1.01 3.64
C LYS A 69 17.67 -2.11 3.92
N LEU A 70 17.70 -2.70 5.12
CA LEU A 70 16.72 -3.73 5.52
C LEU A 70 15.28 -3.22 5.49
N LEU A 71 15.05 -1.98 5.93
CA LEU A 71 13.73 -1.36 5.90
C LEU A 71 13.25 -1.15 4.45
N ILE A 72 14.10 -0.61 3.58
CA ILE A 72 13.78 -0.39 2.17
C ILE A 72 13.50 -1.74 1.48
N ASP A 73 14.34 -2.75 1.68
CA ASP A 73 14.17 -4.08 1.08
C ASP A 73 12.92 -4.81 1.62
N GLY A 74 12.61 -4.66 2.92
CA GLY A 74 11.40 -5.20 3.53
C GLY A 74 10.12 -4.53 3.03
N LEU A 75 10.11 -3.19 2.96
CA LEU A 75 9.04 -2.45 2.30
C LEU A 75 8.93 -2.83 0.82
N ARG A 76 10.07 -3.18 0.19
CA ARG A 76 10.10 -3.64 -1.19
C ARG A 76 9.33 -4.93 -1.41
N ALA A 77 9.37 -5.84 -0.44
CA ALA A 77 8.64 -7.10 -0.50
C ALA A 77 7.13 -6.95 -0.29
N LEU A 78 6.68 -5.84 0.32
CA LEU A 78 5.27 -5.61 0.68
C LEU A 78 4.47 -4.85 -0.38
N VAL A 79 5.14 -4.13 -1.29
CA VAL A 79 4.50 -3.31 -2.32
C VAL A 79 5.03 -3.75 -3.70
N ARG A 80 4.19 -3.75 -4.75
CA ARG A 80 4.70 -3.96 -6.13
C ARG A 80 5.39 -2.68 -6.60
N PHE A 81 6.70 -2.74 -6.85
CA PHE A 81 7.51 -1.61 -7.35
C PHE A 81 7.35 -1.45 -8.85
N ALA A 82 7.60 -0.24 -9.36
CA ALA A 82 7.93 -0.06 -10.77
C ALA A 82 9.32 -0.67 -10.98
N GLU A 83 9.47 -1.47 -12.05
CA GLU A 83 10.77 -2.02 -12.46
C GLU A 83 11.71 -0.93 -12.96
#